data_AF-A0A6L6CYD1-F1
#
_entry.id   AF-A0A6L6CYD1-F1
#
_cell.length_a   1.000
_cell.length_b   1.000
_cell.length_c   1.000
_cell.angle_alpha   90.00
_cell.angle_beta   90.00
_cell.angle_gamma   90.00
#
_symmetry.space_group_name_H-M   'P 1'
#
loop_
_entity.id
_entity.type
_entity.pdbx_description
1 polymer ?
#
loop_
_entity_poly.entity_id
_entity_poly.type
_entity_poly.pdbx_seq_one_letter_code
_entity_poly.pdbx_strand_id
1 'polypeptide(L)'
;MNTTQTEWSLARRQIVGNAASIGFAVAMYGVSFGALGTTTGLSIPQTMALSLLMFTGASQFTLVSTLASGGTALTAVIASWLMGTRNAAYSM
;
A
#
# COMPACT_ATOMS: atom_id res chain seq x y z
N MET A 1 7.32 39.70 -18.77
CA MET A 1 7.06 38.54 -17.89
C MET A 1 7.71 37.33 -18.54
N ASN A 2 8.61 36.63 -17.86
CA ASN A 2 9.41 35.55 -18.47
C ASN A 2 8.51 34.31 -18.65
N THR A 3 8.19 33.93 -19.88
CA THR A 3 7.24 32.86 -20.24
C THR A 3 7.57 31.54 -19.55
N THR A 4 8.86 31.24 -19.41
CA THR A 4 9.38 30.07 -18.71
C THR A 4 8.99 30.01 -17.24
N GLN A 5 9.01 31.13 -16.51
CA GLN A 5 8.62 31.18 -15.10
C GLN A 5 7.13 30.86 -14.90
N THR A 6 6.29 31.35 -15.81
CA THR A 6 4.86 31.06 -15.79
C THR A 6 4.60 29.57 -16.06
N GLU A 7 5.27 28.97 -17.04
CA GLU A 7 5.18 27.54 -17.36
C GLU A 7 5.60 26.65 -16.18
N TRP A 8 6.71 26.97 -15.51
CA TRP A 8 7.15 26.26 -14.30
C TRP A 8 6.12 26.34 -13.17
N SER A 9 5.50 27.52 -12.97
CA SER A 9 4.48 27.70 -11.93
C SER A 9 3.22 26.87 -12.18
N LEU A 10 2.78 26.78 -13.44
CA LEU A 10 1.62 26.00 -13.86
C LEU A 10 1.90 24.50 -13.75
N ALA A 11 3.06 24.05 -14.25
CA ALA A 11 3.49 22.66 -14.14
C ALA A 11 3.61 22.22 -12.67
N ARG A 12 4.21 23.05 -11.80
CA ARG A 12 4.31 22.76 -10.37
C ARG A 12 2.94 22.63 -9.72
N ARG A 13 2.00 23.52 -10.03
CA ARG A 13 0.63 23.47 -9.48
C ARG A 13 -0.09 22.19 -9.93
N GLN A 14 0.09 21.78 -11.18
CA GLN A 14 -0.49 20.54 -11.70
C GLN A 14 0.13 19.31 -11.03
N ILE A 15 1.46 19.25 -10.88
CA ILE A 15 2.16 18.16 -10.19
C ILE A 15 1.68 18.05 -8.74
N VAL A 16 1.58 19.17 -8.01
CA VAL A 16 1.11 19.16 -6.61
C VAL A 16 -0.34 18.71 -6.52
N GLY A 17 -1.21 19.15 -7.42
CA GLY A 17 -2.61 18.69 -7.49
C GLY A 17 -2.71 17.19 -7.74
N ASN A 18 -1.93 16.68 -8.69
CA ASN A 18 -1.87 15.25 -8.98
C ASN A 18 -1.34 14.46 -7.78
N ALA A 19 -0.24 14.90 -7.17
CA ALA A 19 0.35 14.26 -6.00
C ALA A 19 -0.61 14.24 -4.80
N ALA A 20 -1.32 15.34 -4.55
CA ALA A 20 -2.33 15.41 -3.49
C ALA A 20 -3.48 14.42 -3.74
N SER A 21 -3.95 14.33 -4.99
CA SER A 21 -5.03 13.42 -5.37
C SER A 21 -4.61 11.94 -5.23
N ILE A 22 -3.40 11.61 -5.67
CA ILE A 22 -2.80 10.28 -5.49
C ILE A 22 -2.64 9.97 -4.00
N GLY A 23 -2.06 10.90 -3.23
CA GLY A 23 -1.85 10.73 -1.79
C GLY A 23 -3.16 10.50 -1.03
N PHE A 24 -4.22 11.23 -1.39
CA PHE A 24 -5.56 11.04 -0.81
C PHE A 24 -6.13 9.65 -1.11
N ALA A 25 -6.05 9.20 -2.37
CA ALA A 25 -6.50 7.87 -2.77
C ALA A 25 -5.74 6.77 -2.02
N VAL A 26 -4.41 6.91 -1.86
CA VAL A 26 -3.57 5.96 -1.12
C VAL A 26 -3.89 5.98 0.38
N ALA A 27 -4.18 7.15 0.97
CA ALA A 27 -4.55 7.25 2.37
C ALA A 27 -5.87 6.50 2.66
N MET A 28 -6.87 6.59 1.78
CA MET A 28 -8.11 5.82 1.90
C MET A 28 -7.86 4.30 1.87
N TYR A 29 -6.92 3.85 1.04
CA TYR A 29 -6.51 2.46 0.99
C TYR A 29 -5.82 2.02 2.29
N GLY A 30 -4.98 2.89 2.87
CA GLY A 30 -4.35 2.66 4.17
C GLY A 30 -5.34 2.53 5.34
N VAL A 31 -6.37 3.38 5.37
CA VAL A 31 -7.48 3.27 6.36
C VAL A 31 -8.20 1.94 6.19
N SER A 32 -8.48 1.53 4.96
CA SER A 32 -9.12 0.25 4.66
C SER A 32 -8.29 -0.94 5.15
N PHE A 33 -6.97 -0.91 4.94
CA PHE A 33 -6.05 -1.92 5.46
C PHE A 33 -6.06 -2.01 6.98
N GLY A 34 -6.02 -0.87 7.68
CA GLY A 34 -6.04 -0.83 9.14
C GLY A 34 -7.31 -1.44 9.74
N ALA A 35 -8.47 -1.12 9.15
CA ALA A 35 -9.74 -1.72 9.53
C ALA A 35 -9.73 -3.24 9.30
N LEU A 36 -9.33 -3.68 8.10
CA LEU A 36 -9.27 -5.11 7.77
C LEU A 36 -8.30 -5.87 8.67
N GLY A 37 -7.09 -5.33 8.89
CA GLY A 37 -6.09 -5.94 9.79
C GLY A 37 -6.66 -6.20 11.17
N THR A 38 -7.25 -5.20 11.80
CA THR A 38 -7.83 -5.35 13.15
C THR A 38 -9.04 -6.29 13.20
N THR A 39 -9.87 -6.33 12.15
CA THR A 39 -11.02 -7.27 12.09
C THR A 39 -10.62 -8.72 11.85
N THR A 40 -9.44 -8.99 11.28
CA THR A 40 -8.93 -10.35 11.06
C THR A 40 -8.26 -10.98 12.28
N GLY A 41 -8.33 -10.30 13.44
CA GLY A 41 -7.75 -10.78 14.70
C GLY A 41 -6.30 -10.37 14.93
N LEU A 42 -5.71 -9.53 14.06
CA LEU A 42 -4.42 -8.91 14.33
C LEU A 42 -4.58 -7.79 15.35
N SER A 43 -3.65 -7.71 16.31
CA SER A 43 -3.55 -6.55 17.20
C SER A 43 -3.04 -5.31 16.46
N ILE A 44 -3.36 -4.12 16.96
CA ILE A 44 -2.90 -2.84 16.38
C ILE A 44 -1.37 -2.83 16.15
N PRO A 45 -0.53 -3.25 17.12
CA PRO A 45 0.92 -3.31 16.90
C PRO A 45 1.33 -4.29 15.80
N GLN A 46 0.64 -5.43 15.65
CA GLN A 46 0.92 -6.39 14.57
C GLN A 46 0.53 -5.84 13.20
N THR A 47 -0.62 -5.16 13.09
CA THR A 47 -1.03 -4.49 11.84
C THR A 47 -0.03 -3.39 11.46
N MET A 48 0.47 -2.62 12.43
CA MET A 48 1.50 -1.61 12.18
C MET A 48 2.84 -2.24 11.77
N ALA A 49 3.30 -3.27 12.48
CA ALA A 49 4.52 -4.00 12.14
C ALA A 49 4.43 -4.60 10.73
N LEU A 50 3.28 -5.17 10.36
CA LEU A 50 3.03 -5.67 9.01
C LEU A 50 3.10 -4.56 7.95
N SER A 51 2.50 -3.40 8.26
CA SER A 51 2.55 -2.20 7.41
C SER A 51 3.98 -1.69 7.18
N LEU A 52 4.83 -1.77 8.21
CA LEU A 52 6.21 -1.28 8.18
C LEU A 52 7.19 -2.28 7.54
N LEU A 53 7.01 -3.58 7.81
CA LEU A 53 7.95 -4.63 7.40
C LEU A 53 7.66 -5.15 5.98
N MET A 54 6.40 -5.21 5.56
CA MET A 54 6.07 -5.63 4.21
C MET A 54 6.15 -4.44 3.26
N PHE A 55 7.22 -4.40 2.48
CA PHE A 55 7.48 -3.31 1.53
C PHE A 55 6.44 -3.24 0.39
N THR A 56 5.88 -4.39 -0.01
CA THR A 56 4.93 -4.47 -1.12
C THR A 56 3.50 -4.47 -0.57
N GLY A 57 2.74 -3.42 -0.90
CA GLY A 57 1.36 -3.29 -0.44
C GLY A 57 0.49 -4.47 -0.83
N ALA A 58 0.66 -5.02 -2.05
CA ALA A 58 -0.15 -6.16 -2.50
C ALA A 58 -0.01 -7.41 -1.62
N SER A 59 1.19 -7.74 -1.14
CA SER A 59 1.39 -8.89 -0.26
C SER A 59 0.69 -8.71 1.09
N GLN A 60 0.59 -7.47 1.60
CA GLN A 60 -0.15 -7.17 2.84
C GLN A 60 -1.64 -7.46 2.69
N PHE A 61 -2.22 -7.05 1.57
CA PHE A 61 -3.63 -7.29 1.29
C PHE A 61 -3.90 -8.77 1.00
N THR A 62 -2.99 -9.49 0.34
CA THR A 62 -3.11 -10.95 0.17
C THR A 62 -3.08 -11.68 1.51
N LEU A 63 -2.19 -11.29 2.43
CA LEU A 63 -2.13 -11.89 3.76
C LEU A 63 -3.44 -11.66 4.53
N VAL A 64 -3.87 -10.40 4.65
CA VAL A 64 -5.07 -10.03 5.42
C VAL A 64 -6.35 -10.61 4.78
N SER A 65 -6.48 -10.58 3.46
CA SER A 65 -7.65 -11.17 2.77
C SER A 65 -7.72 -12.70 2.92
N THR A 66 -6.57 -13.39 2.94
CA THR A 66 -6.53 -14.84 3.16
C THR A 66 -6.96 -15.18 4.60
N LEU A 67 -6.48 -14.43 5.60
CA LEU A 67 -6.91 -14.57 6.99
C LEU A 67 -8.40 -14.25 7.16
N ALA A 68 -8.88 -13.17 6.54
CA ALA A 68 -10.29 -12.78 6.54
C ALA A 68 -11.21 -13.85 5.94
N SER A 69 -10.71 -14.60 4.97
CA SER A 69 -11.46 -15.68 4.30
C SER A 69 -11.43 -17.00 5.09
N GLY A 70 -10.87 -17.03 6.31
CA GLY A 70 -10.77 -18.22 7.15
C GLY A 70 -9.53 -19.09 6.89
N GLY A 71 -8.56 -18.60 6.13
CA GLY A 71 -7.29 -19.28 5.89
C GLY A 71 -6.41 -19.34 7.16
N THR A 72 -5.51 -20.32 7.20
CA THR A 72 -4.51 -20.42 8.29
C THR A 72 -3.39 -19.41 8.09
N ALA A 73 -2.67 -19.07 9.18
CA ALA A 73 -1.49 -18.21 9.13
C ALA A 73 -0.45 -18.70 8.09
N LEU A 74 -0.24 -20.02 8.00
CA LEU A 74 0.68 -20.60 7.03
C LEU A 74 0.22 -20.35 5.59
N THR A 75 -1.06 -20.58 5.29
CA THR A 75 -1.60 -20.34 3.94
C THR A 75 -1.55 -18.87 3.54
N ALA A 76 -1.79 -17.95 4.50
CA ALA A 76 -1.69 -16.52 4.27
C ALA A 76 -0.24 -16.08 3.98
N VAL A 77 0.73 -16.63 4.71
CA VAL A 77 2.16 -16.37 4.49
C VAL A 77 2.58 -16.89 3.11
N ILE A 78 2.21 -18.12 2.74
CA ILE A 78 2.56 -18.69 1.43
C ILE A 78 1.94 -17.87 0.30
N ALA A 79 0.65 -17.52 0.40
CA ALA A 79 -0.03 -16.72 -0.62
C ALA A 79 0.59 -15.32 -0.78
N SER A 80 0.88 -14.64 0.34
CA SER A 80 1.51 -13.33 0.32
C SER A 80 2.96 -13.36 -0.19
N TRP A 81 3.69 -14.44 0.08
CA TRP A 81 5.04 -14.68 -0.44
C TRP A 81 5.01 -14.92 -1.95
N LEU A 82 4.11 -15.80 -2.44
CA LEU A 82 3.90 -16.02 -3.88
C LEU A 82 3.56 -14.71 -4.60
N MET A 83 2.66 -13.90 -4.03
CA MET A 83 2.33 -12.59 -4.57
C MET A 83 3.54 -11.64 -4.56
N GLY A 84 4.43 -11.78 -3.58
CA GLY A 84 5.66 -11.01 -3.45
C GLY A 84 6.73 -11.37 -4.49
N THR A 85 6.78 -12.62 -4.94
CA THR A 85 7.78 -13.09 -5.92
C THR A 85 7.75 -12.30 -7.24
N ARG A 86 6.59 -11.73 -7.61
CA ARG A 86 6.47 -10.84 -8.78
C ARG A 86 7.38 -9.61 -8.68
N ASN A 87 7.76 -9.18 -7.47
CA ASN A 87 8.66 -8.04 -7.25
C ASN A 87 10.13 -8.49 -7.18
N ALA A 88 10.40 -9.75 -6.80
CA ALA A 88 11.74 -10.33 -6.80
C ALA A 88 12.32 -10.46 -8.22
N ALA A 89 11.46 -10.69 -9.22
CA ALA A 89 11.87 -10.74 -10.63
C ALA A 89 12.39 -9.40 -11.18
N TYR A 90 12.03 -8.26 -10.56
CA TYR A 90 12.51 -6.93 -10.95
C TYR A 90 13.76 -6.48 -10.16
N SER A 91 14.13 -7.19 -9.09
CA SER A 91 15.28 -6.84 -8.24
C SER A 91 16.55 -7.62 -8.58
N MET A 92 16.58 -8.31 -9.73
CA MET A 92 17.75 -8.99 -10.29
C MET A 92 18.31 -8.22 -11.48
#